data_AF-A0A9D9YHI0-F1
#
_entry.id   AF-A0A9D9YHI0-F1
#
_cell.length_a   1.000
_cell.length_b   1.000
_cell.length_c   1.000
_cell.angle_alpha   90.00
_cell.angle_beta   90.00
_cell.angle_gamma   90.00
#
_symmetry.space_group_name_H-M   'P 1'
#
loop_
_entity.id
_entity.type
_entity.pdbx_description
1 polymer ?
#
loop_
_entity_poly.entity_id
_entity_poly.type
_entity_poly.pdbx_seq_one_letter_code
_entity_poly.pdbx_strand_id
1 'polypeptide(L)'
;MQNSKKDSEVVMPKDLSKALKEAPSVISIWEDITPIARRDFITWIDGAKQTETRIRRIRIARDKLMQGERRPCCYAVVPMNLYKALGNNPKAKAVWKTLTPDERRDFVSYLNDVQDTESRMLIIEKICLLLSQGKYHF
;
A
#
# COMPACT_ATOMS: atom_id res chain seq x y z
N MET A 1 5.90 -27.11 -10.51
CA MET A 1 6.32 -26.93 -9.10
C MET A 1 7.34 -25.81 -9.06
N GLN A 2 7.31 -25.01 -7.98
CA GLN A 2 8.16 -23.83 -7.70
C GLN A 2 7.68 -22.52 -8.32
N ASN A 3 7.02 -21.69 -7.51
CA ASN A 3 7.32 -20.26 -7.55
C ASN A 3 7.43 -19.80 -6.09
N SER A 4 8.66 -19.91 -5.60
CA SER A 4 9.03 -19.60 -4.22
C SER A 4 8.69 -18.14 -3.94
N LYS A 5 7.86 -17.95 -2.91
CA LYS A 5 7.60 -16.69 -2.23
C LYS A 5 8.88 -15.88 -2.13
N LYS A 6 8.97 -14.77 -2.83
CA LYS A 6 9.86 -13.68 -2.44
C LYS A 6 9.02 -12.67 -1.68
N ASP A 7 8.59 -13.08 -0.49
CA ASP A 7 8.45 -12.09 0.58
C ASP A 7 9.85 -11.49 0.73
N SER A 8 10.06 -10.32 0.13
CA SER A 8 11.09 -9.43 0.60
C SER A 8 10.72 -9.14 2.04
N GLU A 9 11.29 -9.95 2.92
CA GLU A 9 11.21 -9.85 4.37
C GLU A 9 11.85 -8.50 4.70
N VAL A 10 11.02 -7.46 4.75
CA VAL A 10 11.49 -6.11 5.03
C VAL A 10 11.88 -6.13 6.50
N VAL A 11 13.18 -6.22 6.75
CA VAL A 11 13.75 -6.26 8.08
C VAL A 11 13.33 -4.99 8.81
N MET A 12 12.62 -5.17 9.92
CA MET A 12 12.15 -4.06 10.74
C MET A 12 13.36 -3.24 11.23
N PRO A 13 13.42 -1.92 10.95
CA PRO A 13 14.50 -1.08 11.44
C PRO A 13 14.57 -1.08 12.97
N LYS A 14 15.79 -1.10 13.53
CA LYS A 14 16.01 -1.21 14.99
C LYS A 14 15.38 -0.05 15.76
N ASP A 15 15.41 1.15 15.20
CA ASP A 15 14.84 2.35 15.79
C ASP A 15 13.31 2.35 15.76
N LEU A 16 12.70 1.85 14.67
CA LEU A 16 11.26 1.58 14.62
C LEU A 16 10.87 0.52 15.66
N SER A 17 11.62 -0.58 15.75
CA SER A 17 11.37 -1.63 16.75
C SER A 17 11.44 -1.11 18.17
N LYS A 18 12.45 -0.29 18.49
CA LYS A 18 12.58 0.35 19.80
C LYS A 18 11.37 1.25 20.10
N ALA A 19 10.99 2.11 19.16
CA ALA A 19 9.86 3.01 19.34
C ALA A 19 8.51 2.30 19.49
N LEU A 20 8.29 1.18 18.78
CA LEU A 20 7.04 0.40 18.94
C LEU A 20 7.02 -0.39 20.26
N LYS A 21 8.16 -0.88 20.73
CA LYS A 21 8.26 -1.58 22.03
C LYS A 21 7.96 -0.69 23.23
N GLU A 22 8.17 0.62 23.11
CA GLU A 22 7.77 1.60 24.14
C GLU A 22 6.25 1.72 24.28
N ALA A 23 5.46 1.17 23.35
CA ALA A 23 4.00 1.18 23.37
C ALA A 23 3.41 -0.21 23.05
N PRO A 24 3.17 -1.06 24.07
CA PRO A 24 2.68 -2.43 23.88
C PRO A 24 1.38 -2.56 23.07
N SER A 25 0.50 -1.56 23.10
CA SER A 25 -0.71 -1.56 22.25
C SER A 25 -0.38 -1.44 20.75
N VAL A 26 0.66 -0.70 20.41
CA VAL A 26 1.03 -0.42 19.02
C VAL A 26 1.80 -1.59 18.42
N ILE A 27 2.60 -2.30 19.21
CA ILE A 27 3.29 -3.50 18.71
C ILE A 27 2.30 -4.63 18.38
N SER A 28 1.25 -4.82 19.18
CA SER A 28 0.18 -5.77 18.86
C SER A 28 -0.55 -5.39 17.58
N ILE A 29 -0.86 -4.09 17.38
CA ILE A 29 -1.44 -3.61 16.12
C ILE A 29 -0.49 -3.88 14.96
N TRP A 30 0.79 -3.57 15.11
CA TRP A 30 1.81 -3.80 14.07
C TRP A 30 1.96 -5.27 13.66
N GLU A 31 1.80 -6.19 14.60
CA GLU A 31 1.81 -7.63 14.31
C GLU A 31 0.53 -8.10 13.62
N ASP A 32 -0.61 -7.47 13.93
CA ASP A 32 -1.93 -7.71 13.31
C ASP A 32 -2.05 -7.15 11.88
N ILE A 33 -1.35 -6.05 11.56
CA ILE A 33 -1.43 -5.48 10.22
C ILE A 33 -0.79 -6.40 9.16
N THR A 34 -1.32 -6.31 7.94
CA THR A 34 -0.83 -7.12 6.82
C THR A 34 0.66 -6.88 6.56
N PRO A 35 1.40 -7.88 6.04
CA PRO A 35 2.81 -7.70 5.66
C PRO A 35 3.04 -6.51 4.73
N ILE A 36 2.05 -6.20 3.87
CA ILE A 36 2.05 -5.07 2.96
C ILE A 36 2.01 -3.74 3.74
N ALA A 37 1.11 -3.62 4.71
CA ALA A 37 1.04 -2.44 5.58
C ALA A 37 2.37 -2.19 6.30
N ARG A 38 3.01 -3.25 6.83
CA ARG A 38 4.35 -3.16 7.44
C ARG A 38 5.40 -2.66 6.44
N ARG A 39 5.44 -3.23 5.23
CA ARG A 39 6.35 -2.82 4.15
C ARG A 39 6.19 -1.34 3.78
N ASP A 40 4.95 -0.84 3.69
CA ASP A 40 4.66 0.56 3.39
C ASP A 40 5.22 1.50 4.46
N PHE A 41 4.93 1.22 5.74
CA PHE A 41 5.46 2.01 6.85
C PHE A 41 6.98 2.01 6.88
N ILE A 42 7.62 0.85 6.68
CA ILE A 42 9.09 0.76 6.69
C ILE A 42 9.68 1.55 5.52
N THR A 43 9.19 1.37 4.29
CA THR A 43 9.68 2.09 3.10
C THR A 43 9.50 3.61 3.27
N TRP A 44 8.39 4.04 3.85
CA TRP A 44 8.16 5.45 4.15
C TRP A 44 9.12 5.99 5.20
N ILE A 45 9.41 5.24 6.27
CA ILE A 45 10.37 5.65 7.30
C ILE A 45 11.80 5.67 6.73
N ASP A 46 12.17 4.68 5.93
CA ASP A 46 13.50 4.57 5.30
C ASP A 46 13.75 5.62 4.22
N GLY A 47 12.69 6.10 3.55
CA GLY A 47 12.80 7.23 2.63
C GLY A 47 13.17 8.57 3.29
N ALA A 48 13.24 8.66 4.62
CA ALA A 48 13.65 9.87 5.33
C ALA A 48 15.18 9.94 5.44
N LYS A 49 15.80 10.76 4.59
CA LYS A 49 17.27 10.96 4.59
C LYS A 49 17.78 11.76 5.80
N GLN A 50 16.93 12.56 6.43
CA GLN A 50 17.27 13.35 7.61
C GLN A 50 16.78 12.66 8.88
N THR A 51 17.64 12.59 9.90
CA THR A 51 17.34 11.96 11.20
C THR A 51 16.09 12.55 11.86
N GLU A 52 15.93 13.88 11.84
CA GLU A 52 14.76 14.55 12.40
C GLU A 52 13.46 14.11 11.69
N THR A 53 13.49 14.04 10.36
CA THR A 53 12.34 13.57 9.56
C THR A 53 12.03 12.10 9.88
N ARG A 54 13.06 11.26 10.06
CA ARG A 54 12.89 9.85 10.40
C ARG A 54 12.20 9.68 11.76
N ILE A 55 12.66 10.39 12.79
CA ILE A 55 12.04 10.38 14.14
C ILE A 55 10.58 10.86 14.05
N ARG A 56 10.31 11.93 13.29
CA ARG A 56 8.96 12.43 13.08
C ARG A 56 8.06 11.39 12.39
N ARG A 57 8.55 10.69 11.36
CA ARG A 57 7.80 9.63 10.67
C ARG A 57 7.50 8.45 11.60
N ILE A 58 8.43 8.06 12.46
CA ILE A 58 8.20 6.99 13.44
C ILE A 58 7.07 7.38 14.42
N ARG A 59 7.06 8.63 14.91
CA ARG A 59 5.98 9.14 15.77
C ARG A 59 4.63 9.12 15.04
N ILE A 60 4.58 9.64 13.82
CA ILE A 60 3.35 9.64 13.00
C ILE A 60 2.88 8.21 12.72
N ALA A 61 3.79 7.28 12.43
CA ALA A 61 3.44 5.88 12.19
C ALA A 61 2.74 5.27 13.42
N ARG A 62 3.25 5.55 14.62
CA ARG A 62 2.62 5.14 15.88
C ARG A 62 1.19 5.70 16.01
N ASP A 63 1.03 7.01 15.80
CA ASP A 63 -0.27 7.69 15.93
C ASP A 63 -1.29 7.14 14.93
N LYS A 64 -0.85 6.91 13.69
CA LYS A 64 -1.66 6.30 12.62
C LYS A 64 -2.10 4.89 12.98
N LEU A 65 -1.18 4.04 13.43
CA LEU A 65 -1.51 2.68 13.85
C LEU A 65 -2.54 2.66 14.99
N MET A 66 -2.40 3.56 15.97
CA MET A 66 -3.36 3.73 17.07
C MET A 66 -4.73 4.19 16.58
N GLN A 67 -4.79 5.02 15.54
CA GLN A 67 -6.04 5.45 14.91
C GLN A 67 -6.69 4.39 14.02
N GLY A 68 -6.10 3.18 13.93
CA GLY A 68 -6.59 2.13 13.06
C GLY A 68 -6.10 2.25 11.62
N GLU A 69 -5.31 3.28 11.29
CA GLU A 69 -4.73 3.41 9.97
C GLU A 69 -3.66 2.35 9.74
N ARG A 70 -3.68 1.75 8.55
CA ARG A 70 -2.78 0.68 8.17
C ARG A 70 -1.69 1.17 7.21
N ARG A 71 -1.57 2.50 7.01
CA ARG A 71 -0.66 3.10 6.03
C ARG A 71 -0.05 4.42 6.50
N PRO A 72 1.16 4.77 6.02
CA PRO A 72 1.85 6.00 6.42
C PRO A 72 1.37 7.28 5.71
N CYS A 73 0.87 7.20 4.47
CA CYS A 73 0.55 8.35 3.63
C CYS A 73 -0.59 8.03 2.65
N CYS A 74 -1.45 9.01 2.36
CA CYS A 74 -2.64 8.86 1.53
C CYS A 74 -2.35 8.81 0.01
N TYR A 75 -1.14 9.11 -0.46
CA TYR A 75 -0.90 9.31 -1.90
C TYR A 75 -0.56 8.02 -2.63
N ALA A 76 -1.51 7.43 -3.36
CA ALA A 76 -1.24 6.35 -4.31
C ALA A 76 -0.65 6.93 -5.62
N VAL A 77 0.56 6.50 -6.02
CA VAL A 77 1.09 6.85 -7.35
C VAL A 77 0.40 5.94 -8.36
N VAL A 78 -0.52 6.48 -9.17
CA VAL A 78 -1.24 5.70 -10.19
C VAL A 78 -0.35 5.51 -11.42
N PRO A 79 -0.08 4.26 -11.85
CA PRO A 79 0.68 4.00 -13.07
C PRO A 79 -0.01 4.58 -14.31
N MET A 80 0.77 5.14 -15.23
CA MET A 80 0.25 5.87 -16.41
C MET A 80 -0.64 4.98 -17.30
N ASN A 81 -0.31 3.70 -17.44
CA ASN A 81 -1.11 2.73 -18.19
C ASN A 81 -2.49 2.49 -17.56
N LEU A 82 -2.58 2.37 -16.23
CA LEU A 82 -3.85 2.29 -15.52
C LEU A 82 -4.67 3.58 -15.67
N TYR A 83 -4.02 4.75 -15.56
CA TYR A 83 -4.68 6.03 -15.77
C TYR A 83 -5.29 6.16 -17.18
N LYS A 84 -4.57 5.74 -18.22
CA LYS A 84 -5.06 5.71 -19.60
C LYS A 84 -6.23 4.74 -19.77
N ALA A 85 -6.13 3.54 -19.23
CA ALA A 85 -7.20 2.54 -19.31
C ALA A 85 -8.50 3.02 -18.62
N LEU A 86 -8.39 3.64 -17.45
CA LEU A 86 -9.52 4.29 -16.79
C LEU A 86 -10.09 5.43 -17.66
N GLY A 87 -9.24 6.19 -18.35
CA GLY A 87 -9.66 7.21 -19.32
C GLY A 87 -10.58 6.66 -20.42
N ASN A 88 -10.32 5.44 -20.88
CA ASN A 88 -11.08 4.78 -21.94
C ASN A 88 -12.34 4.04 -21.44
N ASN A 89 -12.55 3.92 -20.13
CA ASN A 89 -13.71 3.28 -19.53
C ASN A 89 -14.46 4.25 -18.59
N PRO A 90 -15.48 4.98 -19.07
CA PRO A 90 -16.18 6.01 -18.30
C PRO A 90 -16.82 5.48 -17.00
N LYS A 91 -17.34 4.25 -17.01
CA LYS A 91 -17.97 3.62 -15.83
C LYS A 91 -16.93 3.32 -14.76
N ALA A 92 -15.82 2.68 -15.14
CA ALA A 92 -14.71 2.41 -14.23
C ALA A 92 -14.10 3.71 -13.69
N LYS A 93 -13.97 4.75 -14.52
CA LYS A 93 -13.47 6.07 -14.11
C LYS A 93 -14.37 6.76 -13.10
N ALA A 94 -15.69 6.64 -13.26
CA ALA A 94 -16.64 7.21 -12.31
C ALA A 94 -16.49 6.58 -10.93
N VAL A 95 -16.43 5.25 -10.86
CA VAL A 95 -16.19 4.50 -9.61
C VAL A 95 -14.81 4.82 -9.04
N TRP A 96 -13.76 4.86 -9.87
CA TRP A 96 -12.41 5.22 -9.43
C TRP A 96 -12.35 6.60 -8.72
N LYS A 97 -13.15 7.56 -9.18
CA LYS A 97 -13.24 8.90 -8.55
C LYS A 97 -13.91 8.87 -7.18
N THR A 98 -14.79 7.91 -6.92
CA THR A 98 -15.46 7.77 -5.61
C THR A 98 -14.63 6.98 -4.61
N LEU A 99 -13.67 6.17 -5.08
CA LEU A 99 -12.76 5.42 -4.21
C LEU A 99 -11.96 6.34 -3.30
N THR A 100 -11.77 5.87 -2.07
CA THR A 100 -10.81 6.41 -1.12
C THR A 100 -9.38 6.24 -1.62
N PRO A 101 -8.43 7.04 -1.12
CA PRO A 101 -7.03 6.88 -1.51
C PRO A 101 -6.45 5.49 -1.21
N ASP A 102 -6.97 4.82 -0.17
CA ASP A 102 -6.55 3.48 0.21
C ASP A 102 -7.02 2.43 -0.79
N GLU A 103 -8.30 2.46 -1.18
CA GLU A 103 -8.85 1.57 -2.21
C GLU A 103 -8.14 1.76 -3.56
N ARG A 104 -7.84 3.01 -3.94
CA ARG A 104 -7.06 3.28 -5.17
C ARG A 104 -5.66 2.67 -5.11
N ARG A 105 -5.01 2.72 -3.93
CA ARG A 105 -3.68 2.12 -3.75
C ARG A 105 -3.74 0.60 -3.77
N ASP A 106 -4.79 -0.05 -3.28
CA ASP A 106 -4.91 -1.52 -3.33
C ASP A 106 -4.83 -2.03 -4.77
N PHE A 107 -5.53 -1.35 -5.68
CA PHE A 107 -5.44 -1.62 -7.11
C PHE A 107 -4.03 -1.37 -7.70
N VAL A 108 -3.39 -0.27 -7.29
CA VAL A 108 -2.02 0.04 -7.73
C VAL A 108 -1.01 -0.97 -7.21
N SER A 109 -1.15 -1.43 -5.96
CA SER A 109 -0.28 -2.44 -5.36
C SER A 109 -0.42 -3.77 -6.08
N TYR A 110 -1.66 -4.23 -6.29
CA TYR A 110 -1.93 -5.45 -7.06
C TYR A 110 -1.30 -5.40 -8.46
N LEU A 111 -1.30 -4.23 -9.09
CA LEU A 111 -0.66 -4.00 -10.39
C LEU A 111 0.87 -4.02 -10.33
N ASN A 112 1.46 -3.51 -9.25
CA ASN A 112 2.92 -3.45 -9.06
C ASN A 112 3.54 -4.80 -8.66
N ASP A 113 2.76 -5.70 -8.06
CA ASP A 113 3.21 -7.05 -7.70
C ASP A 113 3.45 -7.94 -8.93
N VAL A 114 2.97 -7.54 -10.10
CA VAL A 114 3.17 -8.25 -11.36
C VAL A 114 4.34 -7.66 -12.13
N GLN A 115 5.34 -8.49 -12.43
CA GLN A 115 6.56 -8.05 -13.09
C GLN A 115 6.45 -8.03 -14.62
N ASP A 116 5.71 -8.97 -15.20
CA ASP A 116 5.60 -9.12 -16.64
C ASP A 116 4.56 -8.15 -17.25
N THR A 117 4.86 -7.63 -18.43
CA THR A 117 4.05 -6.59 -19.09
C THR A 117 2.70 -7.11 -19.56
N GLU A 118 2.62 -8.37 -19.99
CA GLU A 118 1.41 -8.96 -20.55
C GLU A 118 0.35 -9.21 -19.46
N SER A 119 0.73 -9.85 -18.35
CA SER A 119 -0.13 -10.01 -17.18
C SER A 119 -0.46 -8.68 -16.53
N ARG A 120 0.43 -7.68 -16.60
CA ARG A 120 0.13 -6.32 -16.13
C ARG A 120 -1.01 -5.70 -16.93
N MET A 121 -1.06 -5.89 -18.26
CA MET A 121 -2.17 -5.42 -19.09
C MET A 121 -3.48 -6.16 -18.77
N LEU A 122 -3.43 -7.49 -18.61
CA LEU A 122 -4.59 -8.29 -18.21
C LEU A 122 -5.16 -7.86 -16.85
N ILE A 123 -4.28 -7.51 -15.90
CA ILE A 123 -4.70 -6.99 -14.60
C ILE A 123 -5.37 -5.63 -14.73
N ILE A 124 -4.85 -4.73 -15.57
CA ILE A 124 -5.48 -3.42 -15.81
C ILE A 124 -6.89 -3.61 -16.37
N GLU A 125 -7.07 -4.52 -17.32
CA GLU A 125 -8.39 -4.86 -17.84
C GLU A 125 -9.31 -5.42 -16.76
N LYS A 126 -8.80 -6.35 -15.93
CA LYS A 126 -9.53 -6.92 -14.79
C LYS A 126 -9.93 -5.84 -13.78
N ILE A 127 -9.05 -4.89 -13.47
CA ILE A 127 -9.34 -3.76 -12.57
C ILE A 127 -10.47 -2.90 -13.15
N CYS A 128 -10.38 -2.52 -14.42
CA CYS A 128 -11.43 -1.77 -15.09
C CYS A 128 -12.77 -2.53 -15.08
N LEU A 129 -12.75 -3.84 -15.27
CA LEU A 129 -13.94 -4.69 -15.20
C LEU A 129 -14.54 -4.70 -13.78
N LEU A 130 -13.74 -4.96 -12.75
CA LEU A 130 -14.18 -4.99 -11.34
C LEU A 130 -14.79 -3.65 -10.91
N LEU A 131 -14.14 -2.55 -11.28
CA LEU A 131 -14.64 -1.19 -11.02
C LEU A 131 -15.96 -0.94 -11.74
N SER A 132 -16.05 -1.32 -13.03
CA SER A 132 -17.29 -1.15 -13.80
C SER A 132 -18.47 -1.97 -13.25
N GLN A 133 -18.19 -3.05 -12.52
CA GLN A 133 -19.19 -3.94 -11.92
C GLN A 133 -19.52 -3.58 -10.46
N GLY A 134 -18.81 -2.62 -9.85
CA GLY A 134 -19.00 -2.25 -8.46
C GLY A 134 -18.52 -3.31 -7.45
N LYS A 135 -17.70 -4.28 -7.89
CA LYS A 135 -17.19 -5.39 -7.06
C LYS A 135 -15.71 -5.17 -6.76
N TYR A 136 -15.41 -4.19 -5.91
CA TYR A 136 -14.04 -3.71 -5.67
C TYR A 136 -13.56 -3.81 -4.21
N HIS A 137 -14.34 -4.43 -3.33
CA HIS A 137 -13.88 -4.80 -2.00
C HIS A 137 -13.22 -6.18 -2.04
N PHE A 138 -11.98 -6.24 -1.57
CA PHE A 138 -11.20 -7.46 -1.35
C PHE A 138 -11.22 -7.84 0.13
#